data_AF-A0A4R9VF53-F1
#
_entry.id   AF-A0A4R9VF53-F1
#
_cell.length_a   1.000
_cell.length_b   1.000
_cell.length_c   1.000
_cell.angle_alpha   90.00
_cell.angle_beta   90.00
_cell.angle_gamma   90.00
#
_symmetry.space_group_name_H-M   'P 1'
#
loop_
_entity.id
_entity.type
_entity.pdbx_description
1 polymer ?
#
loop_
_entity_poly.entity_id
_entity_poly.type
_entity_poly.pdbx_seq_one_letter_code
_entity_poly.pdbx_strand_id
1 'polypeptide(L)'
;MNTVALAFDLGGTELRGALVERSGDVIVRVSAPTLAGAGSEAVIGQIITLADKLLKQHPQAKVVGIGMCAPGPLDPKAGIVI
;
A
#
# COMPACT_ATOMS: atom_id res chain seq x y z
N MET A 1 10.23 -17.77 8.83
CA MET A 1 9.81 -16.79 7.79
C MET A 1 8.32 -16.56 7.97
N ASN A 2 7.89 -15.35 8.32
CA ASN A 2 6.46 -15.06 8.42
C ASN A 2 5.92 -14.80 7.02
N THR A 3 4.87 -15.52 6.66
CA THR A 3 4.17 -15.32 5.40
C THR A 3 3.18 -14.18 5.56
N VAL A 4 3.33 -13.14 4.75
CA VAL A 4 2.56 -11.90 4.89
C VAL A 4 2.07 -11.41 3.53
N ALA A 5 1.02 -10.59 3.54
CA ALA A 5 0.65 -9.75 2.41
C ALA A 5 1.11 -8.31 2.69
N LEU A 6 1.51 -7.60 1.63
CA LEU A 6 1.54 -6.14 1.67
C LEU A 6 0.11 -5.63 1.50
N ALA A 7 -0.32 -4.69 2.32
CA ALA A 7 -1.60 -4.03 2.19
C ALA A 7 -1.40 -2.52 2.06
N PHE A 8 -2.08 -1.91 1.10
CA PHE A 8 -2.06 -0.47 0.89
C PHE A 8 -3.47 0.10 0.96
N ASP A 9 -3.60 1.23 1.64
CA ASP A 9 -4.82 2.02 1.75
C ASP A 9 -4.52 3.40 1.18
N LEU A 10 -4.91 3.60 -0.08
CA LEU A 10 -4.76 4.87 -0.80
C LEU A 10 -5.94 5.77 -0.47
N GLY A 11 -5.73 6.74 0.41
CA GLY A 11 -6.65 7.85 0.63
C GLY A 11 -6.23 9.10 -0.17
N GLY A 12 -7.15 10.05 -0.34
CA GLY A 12 -6.86 11.34 -0.98
C GLY A 12 -5.87 12.20 -0.18
N THR A 13 -5.81 12.02 1.14
CA THR A 13 -4.95 12.81 2.04
C THR A 13 -3.81 12.00 2.62
N GLU A 14 -4.03 10.72 2.91
CA GLU A 14 -3.05 9.84 3.54
C GLU A 14 -2.97 8.51 2.78
N LEU A 15 -1.75 8.08 2.49
CA LEU A 15 -1.42 6.77 1.95
C LEU A 15 -0.81 5.93 3.08
N ARG A 16 -1.34 4.73 3.28
CA ARG A 16 -0.86 3.79 4.29
C ARG A 16 -0.38 2.51 3.63
N GLY A 17 0.66 1.91 4.20
CA GLY A 17 1.16 0.59 3.84
C GLY A 17 1.33 -0.28 5.09
N ALA A 18 1.09 -1.58 4.99
CA ALA A 18 1.20 -2.51 6.10
C ALA A 18 1.69 -3.90 5.67
N LEU A 19 2.27 -4.64 6.61
CA LEU A 19 2.44 -6.09 6.51
C LEU A 19 1.33 -6.77 7.31
N VAL A 20 0.59 -7.67 6.66
CA VAL A 20 -0.58 -8.34 7.22
C VAL A 20 -0.38 -9.86 7.20
N GLU A 21 -0.60 -10.53 8.31
CA GLU A 21 -0.55 -11.99 8.40
C GLU A 21 -1.82 -12.65 7.86
N ARG A 22 -1.77 -13.96 7.66
CA ARG A 22 -2.92 -14.75 7.20
C ARG A 22 -4.11 -14.69 8.15
N SER A 23 -3.88 -14.45 9.44
CA SER A 23 -4.93 -14.23 10.44
C SER A 23 -5.69 -12.91 10.24
N GLY A 24 -5.13 -11.98 9.46
CA GLY A 24 -5.60 -10.59 9.37
C GLY A 24 -4.85 -9.63 10.29
N ASP A 25 -3.92 -10.11 11.11
CA ASP A 25 -3.15 -9.27 12.03
C ASP A 25 -2.19 -8.33 11.29
N VAL A 26 -2.23 -7.05 11.64
CA VAL A 26 -1.29 -6.05 11.12
C VAL A 26 -0.02 -6.08 11.97
N ILE A 27 1.08 -6.58 11.40
CA ILE A 27 2.38 -6.65 12.09
C ILE A 27 2.98 -5.25 12.26
N VAL A 28 2.92 -4.47 11.19
CA VAL A 28 3.52 -3.13 11.10
C VAL A 28 2.74 -2.31 10.09
N ARG A 29 2.69 -1.00 10.31
CA ARG A 29 2.20 -0.03 9.33
C ARG A 29 3.11 1.18 9.23
N VAL A 30 3.11 1.78 8.05
CA VAL A 30 3.71 3.07 7.74
C VAL A 30 2.67 3.94 7.05
N SER A 31 2.80 5.25 7.18
CA SER A 31 1.97 6.18 6.41
C SER A 31 2.75 7.41 5.97
N ALA A 32 2.21 8.08 4.97
CA ALA A 32 2.68 9.37 4.46
C ALA A 32 1.50 10.17 3.90
N PRO A 33 1.57 11.51 3.88
CA PRO A 33 0.60 12.31 3.12
C PRO A 33 0.59 11.89 1.65
N THR A 34 -0.58 11.73 1.06
CA THR A 34 -0.71 11.37 -0.36
C THR A 34 -0.31 12.56 -1.22
N LEU A 35 0.54 12.35 -2.21
CA LEU A 35 0.88 13.33 -3.24
C LEU A 35 -0.22 13.42 -4.31
N ALA A 36 -1.47 13.59 -3.90
CA ALA A 36 -2.63 13.51 -4.78
C ALA A 36 -2.59 14.54 -5.93
N GLY A 37 -2.03 15.73 -5.67
CA GLY A 37 -1.87 16.78 -6.69
C GLY A 37 -0.67 16.60 -7.62
N ALA A 38 0.21 15.62 -7.36
CA ALA A 38 1.43 15.39 -8.16
C ALA A 38 1.23 14.36 -9.29
N GLY A 39 0.03 13.81 -9.43
CA GLY A 39 -0.30 12.83 -10.47
C GLY A 39 -0.05 11.37 -10.06
N SER A 40 -0.53 10.43 -10.89
CA SER A 40 -0.54 8.99 -10.60
C SER A 40 0.87 8.42 -10.41
N GLU A 41 1.83 8.81 -11.25
CA GLU A 41 3.22 8.32 -11.16
C GLU A 41 3.87 8.65 -9.82
N ALA A 42 3.62 9.85 -9.30
CA ALA A 42 4.13 10.25 -7.99
C ALA A 42 3.53 9.39 -6.87
N VAL A 43 2.22 9.12 -6.92
CA VAL A 43 1.53 8.27 -5.95
C VAL A 43 2.01 6.81 -6.03
N ILE A 44 2.20 6.27 -7.24
CA ILE A 44 2.78 4.93 -7.45
C ILE A 44 4.19 4.86 -6.86
N GLY A 45 5.01 5.88 -7.07
CA GLY A 45 6.33 6.00 -6.45
C GLY A 45 6.27 6.01 -4.91
N GLN A 46 5.26 6.64 -4.31
CA GLN A 46 5.05 6.58 -2.86
C GLN A 46 4.68 5.18 -2.39
N ILE A 47 3.81 4.46 -3.11
CA ILE A 47 3.44 3.08 -2.78
C ILE A 47 4.69 2.19 -2.76
N ILE A 48 5.54 2.28 -3.80
CA ILE A 48 6.81 1.54 -3.88
C ILE A 48 7.73 1.92 -2.70
N THR A 49 7.85 3.21 -2.40
CA THR A 49 8.69 3.68 -1.28
C THR A 49 8.22 3.13 0.08
N LEU A 50 6.91 3.08 0.31
CA LEU A 50 6.35 2.50 1.54
C LEU A 50 6.56 0.98 1.58
N ALA A 51 6.40 0.28 0.45
CA ALA A 51 6.71 -1.14 0.32
C ALA A 51 8.17 -1.43 0.72
N ASP A 52 9.12 -0.71 0.11
CA ASP A 52 10.54 -0.85 0.38
C ASP A 52 10.87 -0.60 1.85
N LYS A 53 10.24 0.42 2.46
CA LYS A 53 10.43 0.73 3.88
C LYS A 53 10.00 -0.44 4.76
N LEU A 54 8.83 -1.01 4.50
CA LEU A 54 8.30 -2.16 5.24
C LEU A 54 9.22 -3.38 5.08
N LEU A 55 9.67 -3.68 3.86
CA LEU A 55 10.51 -4.85 3.59
C LEU A 55 11.92 -4.71 4.16
N LYS A 56 12.50 -3.51 4.13
CA LYS A 56 13.80 -3.24 4.78
C LYS A 56 13.72 -3.37 6.29
N GLN A 57 12.60 -2.98 6.90
CA GLN A 57 12.38 -3.14 8.34
C GLN A 57 12.07 -4.58 8.74
N HIS A 58 11.55 -5.40 7.81
CA HIS A 58 11.16 -6.79 8.04
C HIS A 58 11.77 -7.73 7.00
N PRO A 59 13.11 -7.91 6.98
CA PRO A 59 13.80 -8.69 5.95
C PRO A 59 13.47 -10.19 5.94
N GLN A 60 12.85 -10.70 7.01
CA GLN A 60 12.42 -12.09 7.14
C GLN A 60 10.99 -12.33 6.64
N ALA A 61 10.30 -11.27 6.19
CA ALA A 61 8.95 -11.35 5.65
C ALA A 61 8.96 -12.01 4.27
N LYS A 62 8.15 -13.06 4.11
CA LYS A 62 7.87 -13.67 2.82
C LYS A 62 6.55 -13.11 2.30
N VAL A 63 6.63 -12.16 1.37
CA VAL A 63 5.44 -11.56 0.74
C VAL A 63 4.81 -12.57 -0.22
N VAL A 64 3.53 -12.86 -0.03
CA VAL A 64 2.76 -13.77 -0.89
C VAL A 64 1.72 -13.08 -1.76
N GLY A 65 1.52 -11.78 -1.57
CA GLY A 65 0.57 -11.00 -2.35
C GLY A 65 0.52 -9.55 -1.90
N ILE A 66 -0.24 -8.75 -2.67
CA ILE A 66 -0.47 -7.34 -2.41
C ILE A 66 -1.99 -7.09 -2.44
N GLY A 67 -2.51 -6.42 -1.43
CA GLY A 67 -3.86 -5.85 -1.39
C GLY A 67 -3.81 -4.33 -1.53
N MET A 68 -4.79 -3.76 -2.24
CA MET A 68 -4.92 -2.32 -2.45
C MET A 68 -6.37 -1.90 -2.20
N CYS A 69 -6.56 -0.88 -1.39
CA CYS A 69 -7.79 -0.10 -1.29
C CYS A 69 -7.54 1.26 -1.94
N ALA A 70 -8.48 1.73 -2.76
CA ALA A 70 -8.40 2.99 -3.48
C ALA A 70 -9.69 3.80 -3.28
N PRO A 71 -9.65 5.13 -3.36
CA PRO A 71 -10.81 5.98 -3.10
C PRO A 71 -11.81 5.84 -4.25
N GLY A 72 -13.11 5.75 -3.91
CA GLY A 72 -14.19 5.61 -4.88
C GLY A 72 -14.97 6.90 -5.16
N PRO A 73 -15.84 6.91 -6.18
CA PRO A 73 -16.09 5.80 -7.12
C PRO A 73 -14.95 5.59 -8.13
N LEU A 74 -14.72 4.34 -8.56
CA LEU A 74 -13.65 3.96 -9.50
C LEU A 74 -14.25 3.31 -10.74
N ASP A 75 -13.67 3.62 -11.90
CA ASP A 75 -13.76 2.75 -13.09
C ASP A 75 -12.52 1.84 -13.13
N PRO A 76 -12.65 0.57 -12.73
CA PRO A 76 -11.52 -0.36 -12.70
C PRO A 76 -11.06 -0.79 -14.11
N LYS A 77 -11.87 -0.60 -15.15
CA LYS A 77 -11.47 -0.89 -16.53
C LYS A 77 -10.62 0.24 -17.10
N ALA A 78 -11.02 1.48 -16.86
CA ALA A 78 -10.26 2.66 -17.28
C ALA A 78 -9.09 2.98 -16.33
N GLY A 79 -9.11 2.47 -15.10
CA GLY A 79 -8.07 2.71 -14.10
C GLY A 79 -8.13 4.13 -13.51
N ILE A 80 -9.32 4.73 -13.43
CA ILE A 80 -9.52 6.10 -12.97
C ILE A 80 -10.55 6.20 -11.84
N VAL A 81 -10.45 7.27 -11.06
CA VAL A 81 -11.50 7.71 -10.12
C VAL A 81 -12.52 8.55 -10.90
N ILE A 82 -13.80 8.40 -10.59
CA ILE A 82 -14.95 9.06 -11.24
C ILE A 82 -15.42 10.26 -10.40
#